data_AF-A0A3S0H415-F1
#
_entry.id   AF-A0A3S0H415-F1
#
_cell.length_a   1.000
_cell.length_b   1.000
_cell.length_c   1.000
_cell.angle_alpha   90.00
_cell.angle_beta   90.00
_cell.angle_gamma   90.00
#
_symmetry.space_group_name_H-M   'P 1'
#
loop_
_entity.id
_entity.type
_entity.pdbx_description
1 polymer ?
#
loop_
_entity_poly.entity_id
_entity_poly.type
_entity_poly.pdbx_seq_one_letter_code
_entity_poly.pdbx_strand_id
1 'polypeptide(L)'
;MSAWAFIARRLALPGLAAAVAFAGSVAHAASAQYCDRTQPLNASQQDRVLRFAGAVQEALSSTGGDAVLISRSGLDLSRFRIRYSHAAIAWKGADGTWLARQLYYACDEGHPRLYDQGLAGFVMGIDDPALGYVSIVSLPSEAARALRNAALDTPRALHLLAARYSANAYPFSLRYQNCNQWVMELLAVAWGKLPDGDDLRERAQQWLRAAPYRPEPVDVGSHALVFASNFVPLLHLDDHPEDDIYALKLRVSLPSTVETFVREQQGAASERIELCHDGRQVVVHRGWEPVADGCRPAEGDRVVLFD
;
A
#
# COMPACT_ATOMS: atom_id res chain seq x y z
N MET A 1 56.45 -45.73 -0.96
CA MET A 1 56.75 -44.46 -0.27
C MET A 1 56.84 -43.37 -1.33
N SER A 2 55.91 -42.44 -1.22
CA SER A 2 55.80 -41.09 -1.78
C SER A 2 56.39 -40.79 -3.15
N ALA A 3 55.51 -40.79 -4.15
CA ALA A 3 55.74 -40.24 -5.47
C ALA A 3 54.81 -39.02 -5.64
N TRP A 4 55.35 -37.95 -6.24
CA TRP A 4 54.62 -36.78 -6.77
C TRP A 4 54.07 -35.78 -5.75
N ALA A 5 54.95 -34.93 -5.22
CA ALA A 5 54.56 -33.66 -4.63
C ALA A 5 55.35 -32.55 -5.31
N PHE A 6 54.84 -31.99 -6.41
CA PHE A 6 55.03 -30.61 -6.87
C PHE A 6 54.19 -30.46 -8.15
N ILE A 7 53.59 -29.27 -8.33
CA ILE A 7 52.67 -28.85 -9.40
C ILE A 7 51.18 -29.11 -9.10
N ALA A 8 50.58 -28.22 -8.31
CA ALA A 8 49.21 -27.73 -8.50
C ALA A 8 48.94 -26.53 -7.57
N ARG A 9 49.72 -25.46 -7.74
CA ARG A 9 49.43 -24.16 -7.11
C ARG A 9 49.13 -23.16 -8.21
N ARG A 10 47.91 -23.22 -8.75
CA ARG A 10 47.28 -22.15 -9.55
C ARG A 10 45.84 -22.54 -9.85
N LEU A 11 44.94 -21.56 -9.68
CA LEU A 11 43.55 -21.49 -10.18
C LEU A 11 42.47 -22.18 -9.34
N ALA A 12 42.05 -21.53 -8.24
CA ALA A 12 40.69 -21.73 -7.71
C ALA A 12 40.18 -20.55 -6.86
N LEU A 13 40.66 -19.32 -7.06
CA LEU A 13 40.25 -18.18 -6.23
C LEU A 13 39.99 -16.83 -6.95
N PRO A 14 39.56 -16.75 -8.22
CA PRO A 14 38.92 -15.54 -8.73
C PRO A 14 37.40 -15.66 -8.91
N GLY A 15 36.83 -16.86 -8.85
CA GLY A 15 35.40 -17.09 -9.17
C GLY A 15 34.41 -16.63 -8.10
N LEU A 16 34.77 -16.70 -6.82
CA LEU A 16 33.85 -16.37 -5.73
C LEU A 16 33.67 -14.86 -5.52
N ALA A 17 34.70 -14.05 -5.80
CA ALA A 17 34.63 -12.59 -5.62
C ALA A 17 33.80 -11.91 -6.73
N ALA A 18 33.83 -12.44 -7.96
CA ALA A 18 33.05 -11.90 -9.07
C ALA A 18 31.54 -12.19 -8.93
N ALA A 19 31.16 -13.33 -8.34
CA ALA A 19 29.75 -13.69 -8.12
C ALA A 19 29.07 -12.81 -7.05
N VAL A 20 29.79 -12.44 -5.98
CA VAL A 20 29.26 -11.57 -4.92
C VAL A 20 29.11 -10.12 -5.41
N ALA A 21 30.02 -9.63 -6.25
CA ALA A 21 29.94 -8.30 -6.84
C ALA A 21 28.79 -8.16 -7.84
N PHE A 22 28.48 -9.22 -8.61
CA PHE A 22 27.35 -9.24 -9.55
C PHE A 22 25.99 -9.32 -8.84
N ALA A 23 25.87 -10.12 -7.76
CA ALA A 23 24.61 -10.23 -7.02
C ALA A 23 24.22 -8.90 -6.32
N GLY A 24 25.20 -8.20 -5.74
CA GLY A 24 24.95 -6.92 -5.06
C GLY A 24 24.58 -5.77 -5.99
N SER A 25 25.10 -5.76 -7.23
CA SER A 25 24.85 -4.72 -8.22
C SER A 25 23.50 -4.89 -8.94
N VAL A 26 23.06 -6.13 -9.19
CA VAL A 26 21.74 -6.39 -9.79
C VAL A 26 20.59 -6.03 -8.83
N ALA A 27 20.74 -6.34 -7.53
CA ALA A 27 19.74 -5.98 -6.53
C ALA A 27 19.59 -4.45 -6.35
N HIS A 28 20.70 -3.70 -6.36
CA HIS A 28 20.68 -2.23 -6.30
C HIS A 28 20.12 -1.57 -7.56
N ALA A 29 20.43 -2.10 -8.75
CA ALA A 29 19.94 -1.52 -10.01
C ALA A 29 18.43 -1.73 -10.20
N ALA A 30 17.90 -2.87 -9.77
CA ALA A 30 16.48 -3.16 -9.88
C ALA A 30 15.64 -2.43 -8.81
N SER A 31 16.16 -2.26 -7.58
CA SER A 31 15.48 -1.45 -6.55
C SER A 31 15.48 0.03 -6.95
N ALA A 32 16.57 0.51 -7.55
CA ALA A 32 16.61 1.84 -8.16
C ALA A 32 15.49 2.03 -9.19
N GLN A 33 15.22 1.08 -10.10
CA GLN A 33 14.11 1.20 -11.07
C GLN A 33 12.69 1.19 -10.46
N TYR A 34 12.50 0.63 -9.26
CA TYR A 34 11.25 0.75 -8.50
C TYR A 34 11.14 2.13 -7.84
N CYS A 35 12.27 2.66 -7.36
CA CYS A 35 12.36 3.90 -6.59
C CYS A 35 12.52 5.17 -7.44
N ASP A 36 13.00 5.05 -8.67
CA ASP A 36 13.36 6.15 -9.59
C ASP A 36 12.23 6.48 -10.57
N ARG A 37 10.98 6.11 -10.22
CA ARG A 37 9.81 6.25 -11.10
C ARG A 37 9.16 7.64 -11.09
N THR A 38 9.56 8.54 -10.21
CA THR A 38 8.90 9.83 -10.08
C THR A 38 9.37 10.79 -11.16
N GLN A 39 8.66 10.85 -12.30
CA GLN A 39 8.91 11.91 -13.27
C GLN A 39 8.56 13.27 -12.66
N PRO A 40 9.42 14.30 -12.81
CA PRO A 40 9.11 15.64 -12.33
C PRO A 40 7.82 16.17 -12.99
N LEU A 41 6.86 16.60 -12.17
CA LEU A 41 5.64 17.24 -12.67
C LEU A 41 5.98 18.61 -13.25
N ASN A 42 5.38 18.96 -14.40
CA ASN A 42 5.39 20.33 -14.87
C ASN A 42 4.42 21.21 -14.04
N ALA A 43 4.56 22.53 -14.14
CA ALA A 43 3.77 23.47 -13.34
C ALA A 43 2.25 23.27 -13.50
N SER A 44 1.76 22.95 -14.71
CA SER A 44 0.33 22.71 -14.95
C SER A 44 -0.15 21.41 -14.30
N GLN A 45 0.68 20.35 -14.33
CA GLN A 45 0.38 19.09 -13.64
C GLN A 45 0.38 19.29 -12.13
N GLN A 46 1.36 20.02 -11.60
CA GLN A 46 1.44 20.34 -10.18
C GLN A 46 0.23 21.16 -9.71
N ASP A 47 -0.19 22.19 -10.47
CA ASP A 47 -1.40 22.96 -10.15
C ASP A 47 -2.64 22.05 -10.09
N ARG A 48 -2.87 21.19 -11.10
CA ARG A 48 -4.01 20.27 -11.12
C ARG A 48 -4.00 19.29 -9.94
N VAL A 49 -2.84 18.71 -9.63
CA VAL A 49 -2.68 17.80 -8.48
C VAL A 49 -2.96 18.52 -7.16
N LEU A 50 -2.53 19.79 -7.02
CA LEU A 50 -2.82 20.60 -5.83
C LEU A 50 -4.31 20.96 -5.72
N ARG A 51 -4.96 21.33 -6.82
CA ARG A 51 -6.41 21.57 -6.85
C ARG A 51 -7.19 20.30 -6.51
N PHE A 52 -6.76 19.14 -7.03
CA PHE A 52 -7.34 17.85 -6.68
C PHE A 52 -7.14 17.52 -5.19
N ALA A 53 -5.96 17.77 -4.64
CA ALA A 53 -5.71 17.63 -3.21
C ALA A 53 -6.62 18.54 -2.35
N GLY A 54 -6.91 19.75 -2.83
CA GLY A 54 -7.90 20.65 -2.23
C GLY A 54 -9.31 20.03 -2.20
N ALA A 55 -9.75 19.42 -3.31
CA ALA A 55 -11.04 18.72 -3.36
C ALA A 55 -11.08 17.49 -2.43
N VAL A 56 -9.98 16.74 -2.31
CA VAL A 56 -9.84 15.64 -1.35
C VAL A 56 -9.94 16.14 0.08
N GLN A 57 -9.28 17.26 0.41
CA GLN A 57 -9.35 17.87 1.74
C GLN A 57 -10.77 18.36 2.08
N GLU A 58 -11.48 18.95 1.12
CA GLU A 58 -12.88 19.35 1.26
C GLU A 58 -13.77 18.13 1.56
N ALA A 59 -13.62 17.05 0.77
CA ALA A 59 -14.35 15.81 0.97
C ALA A 59 -14.09 15.18 2.35
N LEU A 60 -12.82 15.10 2.77
CA LEU A 60 -12.43 14.64 4.11
C LEU A 60 -13.07 15.47 5.21
N SER A 61 -13.04 16.79 5.07
CA SER A 61 -13.63 17.70 6.05
C SER A 61 -15.15 17.56 6.15
N SER A 62 -15.81 17.07 5.10
CA SER A 62 -17.25 16.79 5.10
C SER A 62 -17.65 15.49 5.81
N THR A 63 -16.71 14.60 6.12
CA THR A 63 -17.00 13.30 6.77
C THR A 63 -17.39 13.42 8.25
N GLY A 64 -17.12 14.57 8.89
CA GLY A 64 -17.42 14.82 10.31
C GLY A 64 -16.60 14.02 11.32
N GLY A 65 -15.75 13.08 10.88
CA GLY A 65 -14.88 12.27 11.73
C GLY A 65 -13.46 12.83 11.86
N ASP A 66 -12.74 12.39 12.90
CA ASP A 66 -11.34 12.78 13.16
C ASP A 66 -10.32 11.81 12.55
N ALA A 67 -10.78 10.67 12.03
CA ALA A 67 -9.96 9.71 11.29
C ALA A 67 -10.81 8.92 10.30
N VAL A 68 -10.20 8.64 9.15
CA VAL A 68 -10.80 7.88 8.05
C VAL A 68 -9.76 6.99 7.40
N LEU A 69 -10.20 6.01 6.63
CA LEU A 69 -9.33 5.29 5.71
C LEU A 69 -9.27 6.06 4.40
N ILE A 70 -8.06 6.25 3.87
CA ILE A 70 -7.86 6.90 2.58
C ILE A 70 -6.98 6.02 1.70
N SER A 71 -7.34 5.93 0.42
CA SER A 71 -6.62 5.13 -0.57
C SER A 71 -6.39 5.91 -1.84
N ARG A 72 -5.31 5.62 -2.58
CA ARG A 72 -4.99 6.28 -3.85
C ARG A 72 -4.59 5.28 -4.94
N SER A 73 -4.77 5.68 -6.19
CA SER A 73 -4.15 5.04 -7.36
C SER A 73 -2.65 5.39 -7.38
N GLY A 74 -1.86 4.69 -6.56
CA GLY A 74 -0.40 4.77 -6.56
C GLY A 74 0.15 4.09 -7.81
N LEU A 75 0.85 2.96 -7.67
CA LEU A 75 1.38 2.20 -8.81
C LEU A 75 0.27 1.78 -9.79
N ASP A 76 0.52 1.89 -11.09
CA ASP A 76 -0.35 1.32 -12.11
C ASP A 76 -0.36 -0.22 -12.04
N LEU A 77 -1.51 -0.73 -11.59
CA LEU A 77 -1.82 -2.16 -11.50
C LEU A 77 -3.08 -2.51 -12.33
N SER A 78 -3.41 -1.68 -13.33
CA SER A 78 -4.57 -1.85 -14.21
C SER A 78 -4.56 -3.21 -14.94
N ARG A 79 -3.37 -3.74 -15.27
CA ARG A 79 -3.20 -5.11 -15.79
C ARG A 79 -3.87 -6.17 -14.92
N PHE A 80 -3.86 -5.97 -13.61
CA PHE A 80 -4.47 -6.86 -12.61
C PHE A 80 -5.87 -6.40 -12.18
N ARG A 81 -6.44 -5.40 -12.86
CA ARG A 81 -7.72 -4.75 -12.54
C ARG A 81 -7.76 -4.13 -11.14
N ILE A 82 -6.62 -3.64 -10.66
CA ILE A 82 -6.49 -2.99 -9.37
C ILE A 82 -6.43 -1.48 -9.60
N ARG A 83 -7.45 -0.76 -9.11
CA ARG A 83 -7.54 0.71 -9.21
C ARG A 83 -6.73 1.42 -8.12
N TYR A 84 -6.81 0.93 -6.89
CA TYR A 84 -6.10 1.50 -5.74
C TYR A 84 -4.98 0.56 -5.32
N SER A 85 -3.76 1.09 -5.19
CA SER A 85 -2.59 0.28 -4.81
C SER A 85 -2.13 0.55 -3.39
N HIS A 86 -2.53 1.68 -2.79
CA HIS A 86 -1.99 2.17 -1.54
C HIS A 86 -3.07 2.77 -0.64
N ALA A 87 -3.06 2.37 0.63
CA ALA A 87 -3.96 2.86 1.68
C ALA A 87 -3.18 3.47 2.85
N ALA A 88 -3.84 4.38 3.56
CA ALA A 88 -3.34 5.08 4.72
C ALA A 88 -4.46 5.36 5.72
N ILE A 89 -4.08 5.75 6.94
CA ILE A 89 -5.01 6.33 7.91
C ILE A 89 -4.90 7.85 7.82
N ALA A 90 -5.94 8.52 7.32
CA ALA A 90 -6.01 9.97 7.38
C ALA A 90 -6.62 10.39 8.72
N TRP A 91 -5.99 11.35 9.40
CA TRP A 91 -6.47 11.87 10.67
C TRP A 91 -6.34 13.39 10.73
N LYS A 92 -7.20 14.00 11.53
CA LYS A 92 -7.26 15.46 11.70
C LYS A 92 -6.41 15.91 12.90
N GLY A 93 -5.43 16.76 12.61
CA GLY A 93 -4.58 17.49 13.55
C GLY A 93 -5.37 18.42 14.46
N ALA A 94 -4.77 18.79 15.59
CA ALA A 94 -5.36 19.77 16.51
C ALA A 94 -5.50 21.16 15.88
N ASP A 95 -4.64 21.48 14.92
CA ASP A 95 -4.68 22.69 14.08
C ASP A 95 -5.68 22.58 12.91
N GLY A 96 -6.40 21.46 12.80
CA GLY A 96 -7.35 21.19 11.74
C GLY A 96 -6.74 20.69 10.43
N THR A 97 -5.41 20.53 10.35
CA THR A 97 -4.74 19.95 9.18
C THR A 97 -5.00 18.45 9.09
N TRP A 98 -5.02 17.91 7.87
CA TRP A 98 -5.16 16.47 7.66
C TRP A 98 -3.82 15.85 7.28
N LEU A 99 -3.48 14.77 7.98
CA LEU A 99 -2.25 13.99 7.79
C LEU A 99 -2.63 12.54 7.47
N ALA A 100 -1.92 11.93 6.54
CA ALA A 100 -2.05 10.52 6.19
C ALA A 100 -0.86 9.75 6.78
N ARG A 101 -1.13 8.84 7.72
CA ARG A 101 -0.15 7.89 8.26
C ARG A 101 -0.15 6.63 7.40
N GLN A 102 0.99 6.28 6.83
CA GLN A 102 1.13 5.17 5.90
C GLN A 102 2.48 4.46 6.07
N LEU A 103 2.51 3.17 5.73
CA LEU A 103 3.76 2.44 5.56
C LEU A 103 4.27 2.66 4.14
N TYR A 104 5.49 3.17 4.00
CA TYR A 104 6.17 3.31 2.72
C TYR A 104 7.51 2.58 2.73
N TYR A 105 7.98 2.11 1.58
CA TYR A 105 9.32 1.56 1.45
C TYR A 105 10.32 2.70 1.25
N ALA A 106 11.16 2.97 2.25
CA ALA A 106 12.20 3.98 2.19
C ALA A 106 13.34 3.47 1.32
N CYS A 107 13.33 3.85 0.04
CA CYS A 107 14.24 3.35 -0.98
C CYS A 107 15.72 3.62 -0.69
N ASP A 108 16.01 4.80 -0.16
CA ASP A 108 17.31 5.27 0.28
C ASP A 108 17.82 4.49 1.51
N GLU A 109 16.90 4.07 2.38
CA GLU A 109 17.24 3.30 3.58
C GLU A 109 17.15 1.77 3.40
N GLY A 110 16.51 1.30 2.33
CA GLY A 110 16.35 -0.12 2.01
C GLY A 110 15.38 -0.90 2.92
N HIS A 111 14.49 -0.22 3.65
CA HIS A 111 13.55 -0.87 4.57
C HIS A 111 12.23 -0.09 4.72
N PRO A 112 11.14 -0.72 5.20
CA PRO A 112 9.87 -0.01 5.36
C PRO A 112 9.92 0.96 6.56
N ARG A 113 9.21 2.08 6.41
CA ARG A 113 9.05 3.14 7.41
C ARG A 113 7.60 3.59 7.48
N LEU A 114 7.22 4.14 8.63
CA LEU A 114 5.94 4.85 8.77
C LEU A 114 6.17 6.34 8.55
N TYR A 115 5.32 6.94 7.72
CA TYR A 115 5.36 8.37 7.41
C TYR A 115 4.03 9.01 7.75
N ASP A 116 4.09 10.20 8.33
CA ASP A 116 2.97 11.14 8.40
C ASP A 116 3.16 12.18 7.31
N GLN A 117 2.29 12.12 6.30
CA GLN A 117 2.37 12.99 5.13
C GLN A 117 1.15 13.91 5.06
N GLY A 118 1.35 15.18 4.72
CA GLY A 118 0.22 16.06 4.40
C GLY A 118 -0.54 15.56 3.17
N LEU A 119 -1.84 15.85 3.08
CA LEU A 119 -2.70 15.36 2.00
C LEU A 119 -2.19 15.67 0.59
N ALA A 120 -1.62 16.86 0.36
CA ALA A 120 -1.05 17.19 -0.94
C ALA A 120 0.08 16.22 -1.33
N GLY A 121 0.97 15.89 -0.39
CA GLY A 121 2.01 14.88 -0.62
C GLY A 121 1.43 13.48 -0.81
N PHE A 122 0.35 13.14 -0.10
CA PHE A 122 -0.36 11.88 -0.32
C PHE A 122 -0.97 11.82 -1.72
N VAL A 123 -1.61 12.88 -2.21
CA VAL A 123 -2.22 12.90 -3.54
C VAL A 123 -1.17 12.94 -4.65
N MET A 124 -0.04 13.61 -4.42
CA MET A 124 1.10 13.61 -5.37
C MET A 124 1.72 12.24 -5.60
N GLY A 125 1.49 11.26 -4.73
CA GLY A 125 1.96 9.88 -4.95
C GLY A 125 1.06 9.04 -5.86
N ILE A 126 0.21 9.68 -6.66
CA ILE A 126 -0.52 9.06 -7.78
C ILE A 126 0.42 8.90 -8.98
N ASP A 127 0.39 7.75 -9.65
CA ASP A 127 1.34 7.44 -10.75
C ASP A 127 1.04 8.21 -12.05
N ASP A 128 -0.24 8.37 -12.41
CA ASP A 128 -0.64 9.15 -13.59
C ASP A 128 -1.11 10.57 -13.21
N PRO A 129 -0.36 11.64 -13.54
CA PRO A 129 -0.76 13.02 -13.26
C PRO A 129 -1.93 13.52 -14.14
N ALA A 130 -2.31 12.80 -15.18
CA ALA A 130 -3.49 13.09 -15.99
C ALA A 130 -4.75 12.42 -15.43
N LEU A 131 -4.64 11.24 -14.82
CA LEU A 131 -5.77 10.47 -14.31
C LEU A 131 -5.48 9.91 -12.91
N GLY A 132 -6.16 10.45 -11.90
CA GLY A 132 -5.97 10.03 -10.50
C GLY A 132 -7.27 9.64 -9.84
N TYR A 133 -7.20 8.67 -8.91
CA TYR A 133 -8.32 8.25 -8.07
C TYR A 133 -7.92 8.26 -6.59
N VAL A 134 -8.83 8.74 -5.76
CA VAL A 134 -8.75 8.68 -4.30
C VAL A 134 -10.06 8.10 -3.78
N SER A 135 -9.97 7.21 -2.79
CA SER A 135 -11.13 6.70 -2.06
C SER A 135 -10.99 7.09 -0.60
N ILE A 136 -12.10 7.53 0.01
CA ILE A 136 -12.21 7.87 1.42
C ILE A 136 -13.32 7.00 1.99
N VAL A 137 -13.03 6.27 3.07
CA VAL A 137 -14.04 5.56 3.84
C VAL A 137 -14.13 6.16 5.23
N SER A 138 -15.26 6.83 5.51
CA SER A 138 -15.58 7.34 6.83
C SER A 138 -16.00 6.20 7.75
N LEU A 139 -15.67 6.35 9.03
CA LEU A 139 -15.92 5.36 10.06
C LEU A 139 -16.86 5.96 11.13
N PRO A 140 -17.70 5.13 11.78
CA PRO A 140 -18.46 5.60 12.93
C PRO A 140 -17.51 6.07 14.04
N SER A 141 -17.95 7.06 14.83
CA SER A 141 -17.06 7.82 15.72
C SER A 141 -16.25 6.97 16.71
N GLU A 142 -16.80 5.86 17.21
CA GLU A 142 -16.07 4.93 18.07
C GLU A 142 -14.93 4.24 17.32
N ALA A 143 -15.23 3.66 16.15
CA ALA A 143 -14.24 2.97 15.31
C ALA A 143 -13.15 3.93 14.81
N ALA A 144 -13.54 5.15 14.41
CA ALA A 144 -12.62 6.22 14.01
C ALA A 144 -11.67 6.60 15.16
N ARG A 145 -12.20 6.78 16.37
CA ARG A 145 -11.40 7.14 17.55
C ARG A 145 -10.45 6.01 17.95
N ALA A 146 -10.91 4.77 17.94
CA ALA A 146 -10.07 3.62 18.24
C ALA A 146 -8.91 3.51 17.24
N LEU A 147 -9.22 3.65 15.94
CA LEU A 147 -8.22 3.64 14.87
C LEU A 147 -7.21 4.78 15.02
N ARG A 148 -7.69 6.01 15.26
CA ARG A 148 -6.83 7.18 15.49
C ARG A 148 -5.90 6.97 16.68
N ASN A 149 -6.42 6.50 17.80
CA ASN A 149 -5.62 6.27 19.01
C ASN A 149 -4.53 5.21 18.77
N ALA A 150 -4.88 4.10 18.12
CA ALA A 150 -3.90 3.08 17.77
C ALA A 150 -2.86 3.59 16.76
N ALA A 151 -3.30 4.38 15.76
CA ALA A 151 -2.42 4.96 14.76
C ALA A 151 -1.43 5.94 15.36
N LEU A 152 -1.83 6.76 16.34
CA LEU A 152 -1.00 7.81 16.95
C LEU A 152 -0.17 7.34 18.15
N ASP A 153 -0.45 6.14 18.68
CA ASP A 153 0.42 5.45 19.62
C ASP A 153 1.66 4.92 18.88
N THR A 154 2.70 5.76 18.81
CA THR A 154 3.91 5.49 18.02
C THR A 154 4.58 4.15 18.36
N PRO A 155 4.85 3.80 19.64
CA PRO A 155 5.37 2.47 19.98
C PRO A 155 4.53 1.33 19.40
N ARG A 156 3.22 1.35 19.63
CA ARG A 156 2.28 0.34 19.14
C ARG A 156 2.27 0.25 17.60
N ALA A 157 2.23 1.39 16.92
CA ALA A 157 2.26 1.46 15.47
C ALA A 157 3.57 0.88 14.90
N LEU A 158 4.70 1.07 15.59
CA LEU A 158 6.01 0.53 15.22
C LEU A 158 6.15 -0.96 15.54
N HIS A 159 5.53 -1.49 16.61
CA HIS A 159 5.49 -2.93 16.87
C HIS A 159 4.77 -3.72 15.76
N LEU A 160 3.89 -3.06 14.99
CA LEU A 160 3.28 -3.64 13.79
C LEU A 160 4.19 -3.60 12.56
N LEU A 161 5.23 -2.76 12.53
CA LEU A 161 6.09 -2.60 11.36
C LEU A 161 7.06 -3.78 11.23
N ALA A 162 6.96 -4.53 10.13
CA ALA A 162 7.90 -5.61 9.85
C ALA A 162 9.24 -5.08 9.34
N ALA A 163 10.31 -5.82 9.60
CA ALA A 163 11.65 -5.47 9.12
C ALA A 163 11.81 -5.57 7.59
N ARG A 164 11.01 -6.41 6.93
CA ARG A 164 11.13 -6.71 5.49
C ARG A 164 9.84 -6.36 4.76
N TYR A 165 9.97 -5.50 3.75
CA TYR A 165 8.86 -5.12 2.89
C TYR A 165 8.68 -6.11 1.74
N SER A 166 7.42 -6.38 1.37
CA SER A 166 7.09 -6.98 0.08
C SER A 166 5.77 -6.44 -0.44
N ALA A 167 5.74 -5.98 -1.69
CA ALA A 167 4.55 -5.42 -2.30
C ALA A 167 3.45 -6.47 -2.50
N ASN A 168 3.79 -7.75 -2.64
CA ASN A 168 2.84 -8.85 -2.72
C ASN A 168 2.86 -9.74 -1.46
N ALA A 169 3.26 -9.25 -0.28
CA ALA A 169 3.33 -10.07 0.94
C ALA A 169 2.03 -10.86 1.19
N TYR A 170 2.16 -12.12 1.61
CA TYR A 170 1.02 -12.94 2.00
C TYR A 170 0.41 -12.38 3.31
N PRO A 171 -0.89 -12.04 3.36
CA PRO A 171 -1.53 -11.35 4.50
C PRO A 171 -1.39 -12.02 5.85
N PHE A 172 -1.12 -13.33 5.85
CA PHE A 172 -1.10 -14.17 7.02
C PHE A 172 0.28 -14.82 7.27
N SER A 173 1.33 -14.18 6.74
CA SER A 173 2.72 -14.47 7.06
C SER A 173 3.35 -13.31 7.82
N LEU A 174 4.22 -13.62 8.77
CA LEU A 174 5.04 -12.63 9.47
C LEU A 174 6.34 -12.30 8.73
N ARG A 175 6.65 -13.01 7.64
CA ARG A 175 7.96 -12.92 6.98
C ARG A 175 8.20 -11.60 6.25
N TYR A 176 7.16 -11.07 5.64
CA TYR A 176 7.16 -9.78 4.94
C TYR A 176 5.92 -8.98 5.34
N GLN A 177 5.89 -7.71 4.94
CA GLN A 177 4.72 -6.86 5.09
C GLN A 177 4.50 -6.00 3.85
N ASN A 178 3.24 -5.96 3.40
CA ASN A 178 2.73 -5.03 2.40
C ASN A 178 2.17 -3.76 3.11
N CYS A 179 2.18 -2.61 2.44
CA CYS A 179 1.70 -1.34 3.00
C CYS A 179 0.24 -1.38 3.47
N ASN A 180 -0.66 -2.01 2.72
CA ASN A 180 -2.07 -2.16 3.07
C ASN A 180 -2.27 -3.24 4.16
N GLN A 181 -1.35 -4.20 4.27
CA GLN A 181 -1.36 -5.18 5.36
C GLN A 181 -1.10 -4.51 6.71
N TRP A 182 -0.21 -3.51 6.77
CA TRP A 182 -0.02 -2.72 7.99
C TRP A 182 -1.30 -2.00 8.43
N VAL A 183 -2.07 -1.44 7.48
CA VAL A 183 -3.39 -0.83 7.76
C VAL A 183 -4.37 -1.87 8.33
N MET A 184 -4.42 -3.07 7.75
CA MET A 184 -5.27 -4.15 8.25
C MET A 184 -4.88 -4.62 9.64
N GLU A 185 -3.58 -4.79 9.90
CA GLU A 185 -3.05 -5.18 11.21
C GLU A 185 -3.34 -4.09 12.26
N LEU A 186 -3.23 -2.81 11.89
CA LEU A 186 -3.60 -1.70 12.77
C LEU A 186 -5.11 -1.64 13.08
N LEU A 187 -5.97 -1.91 12.10
CA LEU A 187 -7.41 -2.07 12.30
C LEU A 187 -7.72 -3.20 13.29
N ALA A 188 -7.03 -4.34 13.16
CA ALA A 188 -7.17 -5.45 14.07
C ALA A 188 -6.76 -5.09 15.51
N VAL A 189 -5.66 -4.36 15.69
CA VAL A 189 -5.25 -3.87 17.02
C VAL A 189 -6.29 -2.90 17.60
N ALA A 190 -6.75 -1.94 16.80
CA ALA A 190 -7.70 -0.92 17.23
C ALA A 190 -9.05 -1.52 17.64
N TRP A 191 -9.62 -2.37 16.78
CA TRP A 191 -10.98 -2.88 16.95
C TRP A 191 -11.03 -4.15 17.79
N GLY A 192 -9.98 -4.98 17.71
CA GLY A 192 -9.79 -6.14 18.58
C GLY A 192 -9.34 -5.77 20.00
N LYS A 193 -9.03 -4.48 20.25
CA LYS A 193 -8.51 -3.97 21.54
C LYS A 193 -7.31 -4.78 22.03
N LEU A 194 -6.43 -5.14 21.09
CA LEU A 194 -5.30 -6.01 21.39
C LEU A 194 -4.29 -5.27 22.30
N PRO A 195 -3.76 -5.95 23.33
CA PRO A 195 -2.70 -5.39 24.16
C PRO A 195 -1.42 -5.23 23.33
N ASP A 196 -0.61 -4.22 23.64
CA ASP A 196 0.67 -3.97 22.97
C ASP A 196 1.75 -5.00 23.38
N GLY A 197 2.80 -5.15 22.59
CA GLY A 197 3.95 -6.05 22.85
C GLY A 197 4.64 -6.53 21.57
N ASP A 198 5.78 -7.22 21.72
CA ASP A 198 6.64 -7.63 20.59
C ASP A 198 5.95 -8.57 19.58
N ASP A 199 5.00 -9.38 20.04
CA ASP A 199 4.19 -10.31 19.24
C ASP A 199 2.87 -9.70 18.73
N LEU A 200 2.69 -8.38 18.86
CA LEU A 200 1.45 -7.68 18.49
C LEU A 200 1.02 -7.98 17.05
N ARG A 201 1.98 -8.03 16.12
CA ARG A 201 1.69 -8.32 14.71
C ARG A 201 1.14 -9.73 14.50
N GLU A 202 1.67 -10.72 15.22
CA GLU A 202 1.16 -12.09 15.19
C GLU A 202 -0.29 -12.15 15.68
N ARG A 203 -0.57 -11.52 16.83
CA ARG A 203 -1.93 -11.43 17.39
C ARG A 203 -2.90 -10.70 16.45
N ALA A 204 -2.46 -9.64 15.78
CA ALA A 204 -3.25 -8.93 14.80
C ALA A 204 -3.64 -9.85 13.63
N GLN A 205 -2.69 -10.63 13.08
CA GLN A 205 -2.99 -11.61 12.04
C GLN A 205 -3.91 -12.74 12.53
N GLN A 206 -3.72 -13.23 13.76
CA GLN A 206 -4.62 -14.24 14.35
C GLN A 206 -6.05 -13.70 14.50
N TRP A 207 -6.20 -12.45 14.96
CA TRP A 207 -7.50 -11.80 15.04
C TRP A 207 -8.14 -11.66 13.66
N LEU A 208 -7.36 -11.24 12.64
CA LEU A 208 -7.84 -11.12 11.26
C LEU A 208 -8.30 -12.47 10.68
N ARG A 209 -7.65 -13.60 11.03
CA ARG A 209 -8.11 -14.93 10.61
C ARG A 209 -9.48 -15.31 11.20
N ALA A 210 -9.80 -14.82 12.39
CA ALA A 210 -11.08 -15.07 13.05
C ALA A 210 -12.16 -14.08 12.62
N ALA A 211 -11.77 -12.89 12.16
CA ALA A 211 -12.64 -11.87 11.58
C ALA A 211 -13.06 -12.23 10.13
N PRO A 212 -14.06 -11.55 9.54
CA PRO A 212 -14.44 -11.76 8.13
C PRO A 212 -13.42 -11.17 7.14
N TYR A 213 -12.14 -11.11 7.49
CA TYR A 213 -11.09 -10.61 6.60
C TYR A 213 -10.68 -11.68 5.58
N ARG A 214 -11.12 -11.50 4.34
CA ARG A 214 -10.89 -12.44 3.23
C ARG A 214 -10.33 -11.69 2.01
N PRO A 215 -9.00 -11.51 1.92
CA PRO A 215 -8.36 -10.91 0.75
C PRO A 215 -8.72 -11.69 -0.52
N GLU A 216 -9.34 -11.02 -1.48
CA GLU A 216 -9.59 -11.60 -2.80
C GLU A 216 -8.24 -11.87 -3.49
N PRO A 217 -8.00 -13.09 -4.00
CA PRO A 217 -6.74 -13.39 -4.68
C PRO A 217 -6.56 -12.60 -5.97
N VAL A 218 -5.38 -12.02 -6.16
CA VAL A 218 -4.97 -11.37 -7.40
C VAL A 218 -4.64 -12.42 -8.44
N ASP A 219 -5.32 -12.37 -9.58
CA ASP A 219 -5.00 -13.21 -10.73
C ASP A 219 -3.76 -12.69 -11.46
N VAL A 220 -2.67 -13.44 -11.36
CA VAL A 220 -1.41 -13.13 -12.04
C VAL A 220 -1.50 -13.47 -13.53
N GLY A 221 -2.37 -14.42 -13.91
CA GLY A 221 -2.69 -14.79 -15.29
C GLY A 221 -1.60 -15.52 -16.07
N SER A 222 -0.39 -15.69 -15.52
CA SER A 222 0.70 -16.38 -16.21
C SER A 222 1.76 -16.95 -15.26
N HIS A 223 2.14 -18.23 -15.47
CA HIS A 223 3.32 -18.82 -14.82
C HIS A 223 4.61 -18.10 -15.20
N ALA A 224 4.70 -17.49 -16.39
CA ALA A 224 5.87 -16.72 -16.78
C ALA A 224 6.04 -15.47 -15.91
N LEU A 225 4.93 -14.82 -15.51
CA LEU A 225 4.96 -13.69 -14.59
C LEU A 225 5.33 -14.11 -13.17
N VAL A 226 4.79 -15.23 -12.69
CA VAL A 226 5.19 -15.82 -11.40
C VAL A 226 6.67 -16.18 -11.40
N PHE A 227 7.18 -16.74 -12.50
CA PHE A 227 8.62 -16.98 -12.63
C PHE A 227 9.41 -15.66 -12.60
N ALA A 228 8.99 -14.68 -13.40
CA ALA A 228 9.65 -13.37 -13.49
C ALA A 228 9.67 -12.61 -12.16
N SER A 229 8.65 -12.76 -11.31
CA SER A 229 8.58 -12.05 -10.02
C SER A 229 9.73 -12.40 -9.08
N ASN A 230 10.37 -13.57 -9.22
CA ASN A 230 11.57 -13.93 -8.45
C ASN A 230 12.76 -12.99 -8.71
N PHE A 231 12.74 -12.23 -9.80
CA PHE A 231 13.78 -11.29 -10.20
C PHE A 231 13.36 -9.82 -10.04
N VAL A 232 12.13 -9.58 -9.58
CA VAL A 232 11.61 -8.24 -9.34
C VAL A 232 11.79 -7.90 -7.86
N PRO A 233 12.51 -6.82 -7.52
CA PRO A 233 12.68 -6.42 -6.12
C PRO A 233 11.36 -6.18 -5.42
N LEU A 234 11.36 -6.46 -4.11
CA LEU A 234 10.20 -6.30 -3.23
C LEU A 234 9.03 -7.23 -3.58
N LEU A 235 9.17 -8.13 -4.56
CA LEU A 235 8.26 -9.25 -4.76
C LEU A 235 8.86 -10.53 -4.19
N HIS A 236 8.05 -11.27 -3.45
CA HIS A 236 8.44 -12.54 -2.86
C HIS A 236 7.31 -13.55 -3.04
N LEU A 237 7.67 -14.81 -3.24
CA LEU A 237 6.72 -15.93 -3.30
C LEU A 237 6.92 -16.91 -2.14
N ASP A 238 8.03 -16.78 -1.40
CA ASP A 238 8.46 -17.72 -0.37
C ASP A 238 7.73 -17.55 0.97
N ASP A 239 6.68 -16.73 1.00
CA ASP A 239 5.70 -16.62 2.07
C ASP A 239 4.26 -16.92 1.63
N HIS A 240 4.02 -17.21 0.35
CA HIS A 240 2.72 -17.61 -0.18
C HIS A 240 2.51 -19.13 -0.05
N PRO A 241 1.27 -19.57 0.20
CA PRO A 241 0.92 -20.99 0.07
C PRO A 241 1.21 -21.51 -1.34
N GLU A 242 1.75 -22.72 -1.46
CA GLU A 242 2.11 -23.31 -2.75
C GLU A 242 0.90 -23.40 -3.69
N ASP A 243 -0.27 -23.77 -3.17
CA ASP A 243 -1.52 -23.85 -3.94
C ASP A 243 -1.90 -22.51 -4.58
N ASP A 244 -1.68 -21.38 -3.89
CA ASP A 244 -1.95 -20.04 -4.43
C ASP A 244 -1.01 -19.72 -5.61
N ILE A 245 0.27 -20.10 -5.48
CA ILE A 245 1.29 -19.90 -6.51
C ILE A 245 0.97 -20.74 -7.75
N TYR A 246 0.67 -22.03 -7.57
CA TYR A 246 0.32 -22.93 -8.67
C TYR A 246 -0.99 -22.53 -9.35
N ALA A 247 -1.96 -22.03 -8.59
CA ALA A 247 -3.21 -21.50 -9.14
C ALA A 247 -3.06 -20.13 -9.81
N LEU A 248 -1.90 -19.47 -9.70
CA LEU A 248 -1.66 -18.09 -10.15
C LEU A 248 -2.56 -17.06 -9.44
N LYS A 249 -3.00 -17.37 -8.22
CA LYS A 249 -3.96 -16.60 -7.42
C LYS A 249 -3.30 -16.17 -6.11
N LEU A 250 -2.55 -15.07 -6.14
CA LEU A 250 -1.82 -14.60 -4.96
C LEU A 250 -2.73 -13.76 -4.06
N ARG A 251 -2.89 -14.16 -2.79
CA ARG A 251 -3.61 -13.35 -1.80
C ARG A 251 -2.71 -12.22 -1.32
N VAL A 252 -3.20 -10.98 -1.44
CA VAL A 252 -2.48 -9.77 -1.02
C VAL A 252 -3.49 -8.80 -0.40
N SER A 253 -3.06 -8.02 0.59
CA SER A 253 -3.85 -6.91 1.11
C SER A 253 -3.91 -5.78 0.08
N LEU A 254 -5.11 -5.49 -0.42
CA LEU A 254 -5.36 -4.36 -1.29
C LEU A 254 -6.26 -3.33 -0.58
N PRO A 255 -6.26 -2.07 -1.01
CA PRO A 255 -7.22 -1.09 -0.48
C PRO A 255 -8.67 -1.53 -0.65
N SER A 256 -9.02 -2.20 -1.75
CA SER A 256 -10.37 -2.79 -1.93
C SER A 256 -10.71 -3.83 -0.86
N THR A 257 -9.71 -4.61 -0.39
CA THR A 257 -9.88 -5.53 0.74
C THR A 257 -10.15 -4.79 2.04
N VAL A 258 -9.44 -3.68 2.28
CA VAL A 258 -9.65 -2.82 3.45
C VAL A 258 -11.07 -2.27 3.44
N GLU A 259 -11.51 -1.72 2.30
CA GLU A 259 -12.86 -1.17 2.12
C GLU A 259 -13.95 -2.23 2.33
N THR A 260 -13.77 -3.41 1.74
CA THR A 260 -14.71 -4.54 1.90
C THR A 260 -14.82 -4.95 3.36
N PHE A 261 -13.69 -5.10 4.05
CA PHE A 261 -13.64 -5.46 5.46
C PHE A 261 -14.37 -4.43 6.34
N VAL A 262 -14.14 -3.14 6.10
CA VAL A 262 -14.79 -2.05 6.84
C VAL A 262 -16.30 -2.05 6.60
N ARG A 263 -16.73 -2.22 5.34
CA ARG A 263 -18.14 -2.27 4.99
C ARG A 263 -18.86 -3.44 5.67
N GLU A 264 -18.22 -4.61 5.72
CA GLU A 264 -18.78 -5.78 6.40
C GLU A 264 -18.84 -5.60 7.92
N GLN A 265 -17.82 -4.95 8.51
CA GLN A 265 -17.72 -4.79 9.96
C GLN A 265 -18.59 -3.65 10.51
N GLN A 266 -18.71 -2.54 9.77
CA GLN A 266 -19.39 -1.31 10.21
C GLN A 266 -20.74 -1.10 9.53
N GLY A 267 -21.02 -1.81 8.43
CA GLY A 267 -22.28 -1.74 7.70
C GLY A 267 -22.63 -0.31 7.24
N ALA A 268 -23.91 0.04 7.39
CA ALA A 268 -24.45 1.34 6.99
C ALA A 268 -23.91 2.53 7.79
N ALA A 269 -23.14 2.30 8.86
CA ALA A 269 -22.50 3.37 9.63
C ALA A 269 -21.18 3.86 9.01
N SER A 270 -20.72 3.22 7.93
CA SER A 270 -19.58 3.66 7.13
C SER A 270 -20.05 4.20 5.78
N GLU A 271 -19.45 5.29 5.33
CA GLU A 271 -19.73 5.88 4.03
C GLU A 271 -18.46 5.91 3.19
N ARG A 272 -18.63 5.80 1.87
CA ARG A 272 -17.53 5.87 0.92
C ARG A 272 -17.71 7.09 0.01
N ILE A 273 -16.62 7.82 -0.18
CA ILE A 273 -16.51 8.90 -1.15
C ILE A 273 -15.35 8.55 -2.08
N GLU A 274 -15.62 8.50 -3.37
CA GLU A 274 -14.60 8.37 -4.40
C GLU A 274 -14.41 9.72 -5.09
N LEU A 275 -13.16 10.12 -5.23
CA LEU A 275 -12.77 11.28 -6.02
C LEU A 275 -11.88 10.82 -7.15
N CYS A 276 -12.05 11.41 -8.32
CA CYS A 276 -11.09 11.24 -9.40
C CYS A 276 -10.88 12.55 -10.16
N HIS A 277 -9.82 12.61 -10.95
CA HIS A 277 -9.63 13.68 -11.93
C HIS A 277 -9.17 13.12 -13.27
N ASP A 278 -9.49 13.81 -14.37
CA ASP A 278 -9.05 13.49 -15.74
C ASP A 278 -8.19 14.60 -16.37
N GLY A 279 -7.70 15.53 -15.53
CA GLY A 279 -6.91 16.68 -15.97
C GLY A 279 -7.75 17.87 -16.45
N ARG A 280 -9.07 17.72 -16.55
CA ARG A 280 -10.01 18.81 -16.89
C ARG A 280 -10.99 19.10 -15.76
N GLN A 281 -11.36 18.07 -15.01
CA GLN A 281 -12.31 18.15 -13.93
C GLN A 281 -11.94 17.20 -12.79
N VAL A 282 -12.57 17.43 -11.64
CA VAL A 282 -12.67 16.52 -10.51
C VAL A 282 -14.10 16.03 -10.42
N VAL A 283 -14.30 14.72 -10.31
CA VAL A 283 -15.59 14.12 -9.97
C VAL A 283 -15.54 13.67 -8.52
N VAL A 284 -16.58 13.99 -7.76
CA VAL A 284 -16.79 13.52 -6.39
C VAL A 284 -18.07 12.71 -6.36
N HIS A 285 -17.91 11.41 -6.14
CA HIS A 285 -18.97 10.43 -6.05
C HIS A 285 -19.15 9.97 -4.61
N ARG A 286 -20.40 9.92 -4.15
CA ARG A 286 -20.77 9.37 -2.83
C ARG A 286 -21.48 8.05 -3.06
N GLY A 287 -20.92 6.97 -2.54
CA GLY A 287 -21.42 5.63 -2.81
C GLY A 287 -20.32 4.57 -2.75
N TRP A 288 -20.77 3.32 -2.67
CA TRP A 288 -19.86 2.17 -2.69
C TRP A 288 -19.52 1.72 -4.10
N GLU A 289 -20.29 2.19 -5.07
CA GLU A 289 -20.07 2.04 -6.49
C GLU A 289 -18.83 2.86 -6.92
N PRO A 290 -17.94 2.30 -7.75
CA PRO A 290 -16.81 3.05 -8.27
C PRO A 290 -17.26 4.05 -9.34
N VAL A 291 -16.55 5.17 -9.47
CA VAL A 291 -16.73 6.08 -10.60
C VAL A 291 -16.36 5.36 -11.88
N ALA A 292 -17.09 5.63 -12.97
CA ALA A 292 -16.80 5.04 -14.26
C ALA A 292 -15.37 5.36 -14.75
N ASP A 293 -14.77 4.40 -15.46
CA ASP A 293 -13.40 4.53 -15.95
C ASP A 293 -13.18 5.82 -16.77
N GLY A 294 -12.03 6.44 -16.55
CA GLY A 294 -11.68 7.74 -17.13
C GLY A 294 -12.35 8.91 -16.42
N CYS A 295 -12.72 8.73 -15.15
CA CYS A 295 -13.33 9.76 -14.31
C CYS A 295 -14.60 10.40 -14.91
N ARG A 296 -15.48 9.55 -15.45
CA ARG A 296 -16.74 10.01 -16.05
C ARG A 296 -17.81 10.14 -14.96
N PRO A 297 -18.46 11.31 -14.82
CA PRO A 297 -19.48 11.52 -13.80
C PRO A 297 -20.76 10.76 -14.13
N ALA A 298 -21.42 10.26 -13.09
CA ALA A 298 -22.76 9.70 -13.11
C ALA A 298 -23.80 10.70 -12.56
N GLU A 299 -25.07 10.32 -12.58
CA GLU A 299 -26.13 11.11 -11.95
C GLU A 299 -25.90 11.22 -10.43
N GLY A 300 -25.99 12.44 -9.89
CA GLY A 300 -25.76 12.71 -8.46
C GLY A 300 -24.32 13.06 -8.10
N ASP A 301 -23.37 12.91 -9.01
CA ASP A 301 -21.98 13.29 -8.77
C ASP A 301 -21.78 14.80 -8.78
N ARG A 302 -20.91 15.29 -7.89
CA ARG A 302 -20.45 16.67 -7.92
C ARG A 302 -19.24 16.78 -8.84
N VAL A 303 -19.28 17.70 -9.80
CA VAL A 303 -18.18 17.99 -10.72
C VAL A 303 -17.58 19.36 -10.41
N VAL A 304 -16.25 19.43 -10.31
CA VAL A 304 -15.48 20.67 -10.15
C VAL A 304 -14.54 20.80 -11.34
N LEU A 305 -14.64 21.89 -12.09
CA LEU A 305 -13.76 22.14 -13.25
C LEU A 305 -12.42 22.72 -12.81
N PHE A 306 -11.35 22.39 -13.54
CA PHE A 306 -10.01 22.89 -13.22
C PHE A 306 -9.68 24.29 -13.74
N ASP A 307 -10.60 24.97 -14.45
CA ASP A 307 -10.51 26.35 -14.99
C ASP A 307 -9.10 26.96 -15.12
#